data_AF-A0A3D5KTL6-F1
#
_entry.id   AF-A0A3D5KTL6-F1
#
_cell.length_a   1.000
_cell.length_b   1.000
_cell.length_c   1.000
_cell.angle_alpha   90.00
_cell.angle_beta   90.00
_cell.angle_gamma   90.00
#
_symmetry.space_group_name_H-M   'P 1'
#
loop_
_entity.id
_entity.type
_entity.pdbx_description
1 polymer ?
#
loop_
_entity_poly.entity_id
_entity_poly.type
_entity_poly.pdbx_seq_one_letter_code
_entity_poly.pdbx_strand_id
1 'polypeptide(L)'
;MRNLLKLIGLFSLIINLTYGQCVSGDCNNGFGRYEGKSQFQINSYANGNRSDAGLTYYKDDGVIKMNYFKSGTETISITERPNGSLEFGYRILKSDGYSYLHNGLAFEDNRMFKFVSGEKTATSFDKRKTSCLIGDCENGFGAQYMVFVGEKNDTTSVLYVGNFRDQSWDGEGGEYSFSRKEYYVGTYKMDDDW
;
A
#
# COMPACT_ATOMS: atom_id res chain seq x y z
N MET A 1 11.46 37.05 45.54
CA MET A 1 11.98 35.83 44.86
C MET A 1 11.14 34.55 45.07
N ARG A 2 10.01 34.54 45.77
CA ARG A 2 9.15 33.35 45.95
C ARG A 2 8.04 33.15 44.92
N ASN A 3 7.79 34.14 44.06
CA ASN A 3 6.72 34.09 43.05
C ASN A 3 7.21 33.75 41.63
N LEU A 4 8.52 33.62 41.41
CA LEU A 4 9.09 33.31 40.09
C LEU A 4 9.12 31.80 39.80
N LEU A 5 9.13 30.94 40.84
CA LEU A 5 9.13 29.48 40.68
C LEU A 5 7.77 28.88 40.30
N LYS A 6 6.65 29.59 40.53
CA LYS A 6 5.32 29.09 40.14
C LYS A 6 5.00 29.29 38.66
N LEU A 7 5.75 30.15 37.96
CA LEU A 7 5.55 30.42 36.54
C LEU A 7 6.25 29.39 35.63
N ILE A 8 7.28 28.70 36.14
CA ILE A 8 8.04 27.70 35.39
C ILE A 8 7.33 26.33 35.40
N GLY A 9 6.50 26.05 36.41
CA GLY A 9 5.73 24.80 36.51
C GLY A 9 4.52 24.69 35.58
N LEU A 10 4.12 25.76 34.89
CA LEU A 10 2.99 25.76 33.95
C LEU A 10 3.42 25.71 32.47
N PHE A 11 4.71 25.82 32.17
CA PHE A 11 5.21 25.81 30.79
C PHE A 11 5.59 24.41 30.27
N SER A 12 5.56 23.37 31.12
CA SER A 12 5.90 22.00 30.75
C SER A 12 4.71 21.14 30.28
N LEU A 13 3.49 21.70 30.23
CA LEU A 13 2.26 20.95 29.89
C LEU A 13 1.63 21.35 28.54
N ILE A 14 2.37 22.04 27.67
CA ILE A 14 1.94 22.36 26.30
C ILE A 14 3.02 21.96 25.29
N ILE A 15 3.58 20.77 25.47
CA ILE A 15 4.18 20.03 24.35
C ILE A 15 3.12 18.99 23.95
N ASN A 16 1.99 19.45 23.44
CA ASN A 16 1.15 18.62 22.58
C ASN A 16 1.84 18.67 21.21
N LEU A 17 2.89 17.87 21.04
CA LEU A 17 2.76 16.55 20.41
C LEU A 17 2.02 16.66 19.08
N THR A 18 2.64 17.33 18.10
CA THR A 18 2.39 17.07 16.68
C THR A 18 3.10 15.79 16.20
N TYR A 19 3.30 14.84 17.10
CA TYR A 19 3.82 13.51 16.77
C TYR A 19 2.61 12.62 16.58
N GLY A 20 2.60 11.85 15.49
CA GLY A 20 1.46 10.99 15.22
C GLY A 20 1.21 10.00 16.35
N GLN A 21 -0.01 9.51 16.43
CA GLN A 21 -0.44 8.60 17.50
C GLN A 21 -1.03 7.33 16.93
N CYS A 22 -0.88 6.23 17.65
CA CYS A 22 -1.64 5.03 17.37
C CYS A 22 -3.11 5.30 17.71
N VAL A 23 -4.00 5.19 16.72
CA VAL A 23 -5.44 5.45 16.88
C VAL A 23 -6.20 4.16 17.16
N SER A 24 -5.76 3.04 16.60
CA SER A 24 -6.37 1.72 16.84
C SER A 24 -5.38 0.59 16.53
N GLY A 25 -5.61 -0.59 17.13
CA GLY A 25 -4.76 -1.77 16.92
C GLY A 25 -3.46 -1.75 17.72
N ASP A 26 -2.50 -2.58 17.32
CA ASP A 26 -1.20 -2.69 17.97
C ASP A 26 -0.11 -2.07 17.08
N CYS A 27 0.14 -0.77 17.27
CA CYS A 27 1.22 -0.08 16.54
C CYS A 27 2.62 -0.39 17.09
N ASN A 28 2.77 -1.34 18.02
CA ASN A 28 4.07 -1.77 18.54
C ASN A 28 4.44 -3.15 17.97
N ASN A 29 3.55 -4.13 18.03
CA ASN A 29 3.80 -5.52 17.60
C ASN A 29 2.57 -6.18 16.94
N GLY A 30 1.96 -5.51 15.95
CA GLY A 30 0.86 -6.09 15.18
C GLY A 30 0.31 -5.13 14.14
N PHE A 31 -0.95 -5.34 13.74
CA PHE A 31 -1.63 -4.43 12.83
C PHE A 31 -2.19 -3.22 13.60
N GLY A 32 -1.83 -2.02 13.14
CA GLY A 32 -2.21 -0.77 13.78
C GLY A 32 -2.56 0.33 12.78
N ARG A 33 -3.47 1.21 13.19
CA ARG A 33 -3.74 2.48 12.51
C ARG A 33 -2.98 3.59 13.23
N TYR A 34 -2.08 4.25 12.51
CA TYR A 34 -1.32 5.39 13.01
C TYR A 34 -1.75 6.67 12.30
N GLU A 35 -2.04 7.73 13.04
CA GLU A 35 -2.47 9.02 12.48
C GLU A 35 -1.43 10.10 12.74
N GLY A 36 -0.86 10.63 11.66
CA GLY A 36 0.06 11.76 11.67
C GLY A 36 -0.59 13.04 11.16
N LYS A 37 0.20 14.11 11.12
CA LYS A 37 -0.26 15.46 10.72
C LYS A 37 -0.78 15.50 9.28
N SER A 38 -0.01 14.96 8.33
CA SER A 38 -0.30 15.01 6.89
C SER A 38 -0.73 13.66 6.31
N GLN A 39 -0.82 12.61 7.14
CA GLN A 39 -1.11 11.26 6.67
C GLN A 39 -1.77 10.41 7.74
N PHE A 40 -2.54 9.40 7.34
CA PHE A 40 -2.82 8.26 8.21
C PHE A 40 -2.28 6.98 7.57
N GLN A 41 -2.02 5.98 8.41
CA GLN A 41 -1.43 4.74 7.98
C GLN A 41 -2.13 3.55 8.65
N ILE A 42 -2.20 2.44 7.95
CA ILE A 42 -2.63 1.13 8.46
C ILE A 42 -1.52 0.16 8.08
N ASN A 43 -0.67 -0.28 9.01
CA ASN A 43 0.44 -1.18 8.70
C ASN A 43 0.53 -2.31 9.72
N SER A 44 1.35 -3.31 9.38
CA SER A 44 1.98 -4.20 10.36
C SER A 44 3.20 -3.51 11.02
N TYR A 45 3.35 -3.73 12.32
CA TYR A 45 4.39 -3.15 13.17
C TYR A 45 5.15 -4.24 13.93
N ALA A 46 6.46 -4.06 14.05
CA ALA A 46 7.32 -4.86 14.93
C ALA A 46 8.27 -3.93 15.70
N ASN A 47 8.25 -4.01 17.03
CA ASN A 47 8.99 -3.15 17.94
C ASN A 47 8.80 -1.64 17.65
N GLY A 48 7.56 -1.24 17.34
CA GLY A 48 7.18 0.16 17.06
C GLY A 48 7.61 0.67 15.68
N ASN A 49 8.29 -0.16 14.89
CA ASN A 49 8.68 0.14 13.52
C ASN A 49 7.73 -0.54 12.55
N ARG A 50 7.53 0.08 11.38
CA ARG A 50 6.80 -0.55 10.27
C ARG A 50 7.59 -1.77 9.81
N SER A 51 6.97 -2.95 9.83
CA SER A 51 7.65 -4.19 9.48
C SER A 51 7.37 -4.63 8.04
N ASP A 52 6.10 -4.59 7.62
CA ASP A 52 5.64 -5.29 6.41
C ASP A 52 4.59 -4.49 5.61
N ALA A 53 3.45 -5.10 5.28
CA ALA A 53 2.37 -4.52 4.50
C ALA A 53 1.74 -3.30 5.17
N GLY A 54 1.38 -2.29 4.36
CA GLY A 54 0.39 -1.33 4.82
C GLY A 54 -0.08 -0.28 3.83
N LEU A 55 -1.13 0.42 4.23
CA LEU A 55 -1.76 1.52 3.53
C LEU A 55 -1.27 2.83 4.14
N THR A 56 -0.88 3.79 3.32
CA THR A 56 -0.61 5.17 3.72
C THR A 56 -1.46 6.10 2.87
N TYR A 57 -2.26 6.94 3.53
CA TYR A 57 -3.05 7.98 2.87
C TYR A 57 -2.45 9.34 3.17
N TYR A 58 -2.13 10.12 2.14
CA TYR A 58 -1.62 11.47 2.28
C TYR A 58 -2.77 12.47 2.16
N LYS A 59 -3.05 13.18 3.24
CA LYS A 59 -4.20 14.09 3.38
C LYS A 59 -4.10 15.30 2.45
N ASP A 60 -2.90 15.84 2.27
CA ASP A 60 -2.68 17.12 1.57
C ASP A 60 -2.72 16.98 0.04
N ASP A 61 -2.35 15.80 -0.47
CA ASP A 61 -2.20 15.57 -1.91
C ASP A 61 -3.36 14.75 -2.51
N GLY A 62 -4.30 14.26 -1.68
CA GLY A 62 -5.37 13.35 -2.11
C GLY A 62 -4.84 12.03 -2.68
N VAL A 63 -3.59 11.68 -2.35
CA VAL A 63 -2.91 10.49 -2.86
C VAL A 63 -3.09 9.34 -1.88
N ILE A 64 -3.66 8.25 -2.36
CA ILE A 64 -3.73 6.98 -1.62
C ILE A 64 -2.56 6.12 -2.05
N LYS A 65 -1.73 5.71 -1.09
CA LYS A 65 -0.54 4.91 -1.37
C LYS A 65 -0.53 3.64 -0.52
N MET A 66 -0.81 2.51 -1.14
CA MET A 66 -0.51 1.22 -0.54
C MET A 66 0.98 0.93 -0.76
N ASN A 67 1.70 0.57 0.29
CA ASN A 67 3.08 0.11 0.19
C ASN A 67 3.18 -1.22 0.90
N TYR A 68 3.69 -2.22 0.21
CA TYR A 68 4.08 -3.46 0.85
C TYR A 68 5.60 -3.48 0.97
N PHE A 69 6.13 -3.53 2.20
CA PHE A 69 7.56 -3.59 2.44
C PHE A 69 8.04 -5.04 2.51
N LYS A 70 9.05 -5.40 1.70
CA LYS A 70 9.81 -6.63 1.85
C LYS A 70 11.21 -6.26 2.30
N SER A 71 11.63 -6.73 3.47
CA SER A 71 12.99 -6.55 4.02
C SER A 71 13.47 -5.11 4.25
N GLY A 72 12.54 -4.15 4.42
CA GLY A 72 12.85 -2.77 4.82
C GLY A 72 13.44 -1.87 3.73
N THR A 73 13.82 -2.39 2.56
CA THR A 73 14.42 -1.62 1.46
C THR A 73 13.63 -1.70 0.15
N GLU A 74 12.86 -2.77 -0.07
CA GLU A 74 12.09 -2.97 -1.29
C GLU A 74 10.60 -2.84 -1.00
N THR A 75 9.89 -2.14 -1.87
CA THR A 75 8.44 -2.05 -1.79
C THR A 75 7.79 -2.26 -3.14
N ILE A 76 6.65 -2.95 -3.20
CA ILE A 76 5.69 -2.70 -4.28
C ILE A 76 4.68 -1.71 -3.74
N SER A 77 4.37 -0.68 -4.54
CA SER A 77 3.35 0.30 -4.18
C SER A 77 2.21 0.32 -5.17
N ILE A 78 0.99 0.50 -4.67
CA ILE A 78 -0.16 0.99 -5.45
C ILE A 78 -0.35 2.46 -5.08
N THR A 79 -0.39 3.36 -6.05
CA THR A 79 -0.62 4.79 -5.84
C THR A 79 -1.80 5.26 -6.66
N GLU A 80 -2.89 5.64 -6.00
CA GLU A 80 -3.98 6.38 -6.63
C GLU A 80 -3.68 7.87 -6.59
N ARG A 81 -3.70 8.49 -7.76
CA ARG A 81 -3.55 9.93 -7.93
C ARG A 81 -4.94 10.60 -7.92
N PRO A 82 -5.01 11.92 -7.64
CA PRO A 82 -6.29 12.65 -7.64
C PRO A 82 -7.08 12.61 -8.96
N ASN A 83 -6.40 12.36 -10.09
CA ASN A 83 -7.04 12.18 -11.40
C ASN A 83 -7.62 10.76 -11.60
N GLY A 84 -7.58 9.90 -10.58
CA GLY A 84 -8.01 8.50 -10.63
C GLY A 84 -7.02 7.56 -11.31
N SER A 85 -5.84 8.03 -11.72
CA SER A 85 -4.81 7.14 -12.26
C SER A 85 -4.22 6.28 -11.15
N LEU A 86 -4.06 4.99 -11.43
CA LEU A 86 -3.43 4.06 -10.51
C LEU A 86 -2.04 3.70 -11.02
N GLU A 87 -1.00 3.93 -10.21
CA GLU A 87 0.39 3.56 -10.50
C GLU A 87 0.83 2.38 -9.62
N PHE A 88 1.50 1.42 -10.24
CA PHE A 88 2.01 0.18 -9.64
C PHE A 88 3.50 0.11 -9.91
N GLY A 89 4.32 -0.31 -8.96
CA GLY A 89 5.72 -0.54 -9.27
C GLY A 89 6.59 -0.85 -8.07
N TYR A 90 7.79 -1.33 -8.39
CA TYR A 90 8.84 -1.52 -7.41
C TYR A 90 9.45 -0.16 -7.02
N ARG A 91 9.66 0.04 -5.74
CA ARG A 91 10.46 1.16 -5.23
C ARG A 91 11.52 0.63 -4.30
N ILE A 92 12.73 1.13 -4.48
CA ILE A 92 13.81 0.91 -3.53
C ILE A 92 13.90 2.15 -2.64
N LEU A 93 13.88 1.93 -1.34
CA LEU A 93 14.29 2.93 -0.37
C LEU A 93 15.81 3.07 -0.42
N LYS A 94 16.28 4.22 -0.88
CA LYS A 94 17.68 4.66 -0.79
C LYS A 94 17.86 5.55 0.43
N SER A 95 19.12 5.85 0.77
CA SER A 95 19.48 6.72 1.90
C SER A 95 18.92 8.15 1.79
N ASP A 96 18.60 8.61 0.58
CA ASP A 96 18.02 9.93 0.27
C ASP A 96 16.50 9.90 0.06
N GLY A 97 15.86 8.74 0.22
CA GLY A 97 14.42 8.56 0.06
C GLY A 97 14.06 7.43 -0.92
N TYR A 98 12.80 7.37 -1.36
CA TYR A 98 12.37 6.35 -2.31
C TYR A 98 12.83 6.71 -3.72
N SER A 99 13.68 5.87 -4.30
CA SER A 99 13.90 5.86 -5.74
C SER A 99 12.90 4.91 -6.39
N TYR A 100 12.18 5.41 -7.38
CA TYR A 100 11.40 4.57 -8.26
C TYR A 100 12.38 3.66 -9.01
N LEU A 101 12.29 2.34 -8.78
CA LEU A 101 12.71 1.42 -9.81
C LEU A 101 11.65 1.63 -10.88
N HIS A 102 12.01 2.29 -11.97
CA HIS A 102 11.04 2.82 -12.93
C HIS A 102 10.34 1.73 -13.78
N ASN A 103 10.09 0.57 -13.18
CA ASN A 103 9.37 -0.56 -13.73
C ASN A 103 8.04 -0.67 -13.01
N GLY A 104 6.96 -0.49 -13.76
CA GLY A 104 5.65 -0.38 -13.17
C GLY A 104 4.52 -0.45 -14.18
N LEU A 105 3.30 -0.35 -13.69
CA LEU A 105 2.10 -0.21 -14.52
C LEU A 105 1.36 1.07 -14.13
N ALA A 106 0.70 1.72 -15.08
CA ALA A 106 -0.35 2.67 -14.75
C ALA A 106 -1.65 2.36 -15.48
N PHE A 107 -2.76 2.61 -14.81
CA PHE A 107 -4.09 2.55 -15.40
C PHE A 107 -4.61 3.98 -15.54
N GLU A 108 -4.81 4.40 -16.78
CA GLU A 108 -5.29 5.75 -17.13
C GLU A 108 -6.29 5.62 -18.28
N ASP A 109 -7.44 6.29 -18.19
CA ASP A 109 -8.48 6.29 -19.24
C ASP A 109 -8.80 4.88 -19.77
N ASN A 110 -9.00 3.92 -18.86
CA ASN A 110 -9.23 2.51 -19.19
C ASN A 110 -8.10 1.79 -19.95
N ARG A 111 -6.92 2.39 -20.11
CA ARG A 111 -5.74 1.79 -20.74
C ARG A 111 -4.70 1.44 -19.68
N MET A 112 -3.97 0.36 -19.91
CA MET A 112 -2.82 -0.02 -19.10
C MET A 112 -1.54 0.40 -19.81
N PHE A 113 -0.64 1.01 -19.07
CA PHE A 113 0.67 1.45 -19.53
C PHE A 113 1.72 0.74 -18.71
N LYS A 114 2.79 0.30 -19.35
CA LYS A 114 3.99 -0.18 -18.67
C LYS A 114 5.00 0.96 -18.60
N PHE A 115 5.61 1.14 -17.45
CA PHE A 115 6.78 1.99 -17.29
C PHE A 115 8.00 1.08 -17.28
N VAL A 116 9.00 1.40 -18.09
CA VAL A 116 10.32 0.74 -18.07
C VAL A 116 11.38 1.84 -18.10
N SER A 117 12.23 1.89 -17.09
CA SER A 117 13.26 2.95 -16.98
C SER A 117 12.69 4.39 -17.07
N GLY A 118 11.42 4.56 -16.73
CA GLY A 118 10.72 5.85 -16.68
C GLY A 118 9.97 6.16 -17.97
N GLU A 119 10.20 5.36 -19.00
CA GLU A 119 9.48 5.49 -20.27
C GLU A 119 8.15 4.78 -20.21
N LYS A 120 7.11 5.50 -20.64
CA LYS A 120 5.74 5.00 -20.69
C LYS A 120 5.50 4.33 -22.04
N THR A 121 5.22 3.04 -22.02
CA THR A 121 4.87 2.25 -23.21
C THR A 121 3.43 1.73 -23.07
N ALA A 122 2.61 1.92 -24.11
CA ALA A 122 1.29 1.29 -24.15
C ALA A 122 1.47 -0.24 -24.17
N THR A 123 0.71 -0.96 -23.34
CA THR A 123 0.74 -2.42 -23.34
C THR A 123 -0.63 -2.97 -23.72
N SER A 124 -0.64 -4.02 -24.53
CA SER A 124 -1.85 -4.79 -24.81
C SER A 124 -2.20 -5.60 -23.57
N PHE A 125 -3.12 -5.08 -22.76
CA PHE A 125 -3.61 -5.77 -21.58
C PHE A 125 -5.05 -6.22 -21.78
N ASP A 126 -5.28 -7.52 -21.68
CA ASP A 126 -6.64 -8.06 -21.70
C ASP A 126 -7.21 -8.05 -20.28
N LYS A 127 -8.01 -7.04 -19.97
CA LYS A 127 -8.75 -6.90 -18.70
C LYS A 127 -9.74 -8.04 -18.41
N ARG A 128 -9.88 -9.00 -19.33
CA ARG A 128 -10.74 -10.18 -19.16
C ARG A 128 -9.95 -11.41 -18.73
N LYS A 129 -8.63 -11.30 -18.54
CA LYS A 129 -7.77 -12.42 -18.17
C LYS A 129 -6.98 -12.11 -16.91
N THR A 130 -6.91 -13.10 -16.03
CA THR A 130 -5.97 -13.08 -14.91
C THR A 130 -4.55 -13.10 -15.46
N SER A 131 -3.68 -12.25 -14.91
CA SER A 131 -2.28 -12.15 -15.32
C SER A 131 -1.41 -11.73 -14.15
N CYS A 132 -0.27 -12.40 -14.00
CA CYS A 132 0.84 -11.85 -13.24
C CYS A 132 1.36 -10.60 -13.97
N LEU A 133 1.50 -9.50 -13.26
CA LEU A 133 1.87 -8.21 -13.83
C LEU A 133 3.35 -7.91 -13.61
N ILE A 134 3.80 -8.05 -12.37
CA ILE A 134 5.17 -7.84 -11.94
C ILE A 134 5.52 -8.81 -10.80
N GLY A 135 6.78 -9.25 -10.72
CA GLY A 135 7.26 -10.11 -9.65
C GLY A 135 7.04 -11.59 -9.86
N ASP A 136 7.09 -12.31 -8.75
CA ASP A 136 6.89 -13.76 -8.69
C ASP A 136 5.50 -14.05 -8.13
N CYS A 137 4.55 -14.27 -9.04
CA CYS A 137 3.18 -14.65 -8.68
C CYS A 137 3.00 -16.17 -8.57
N GLU A 138 4.09 -16.96 -8.61
CA GLU A 138 4.03 -18.42 -8.45
C GLU A 138 4.42 -18.81 -7.03
N ASN A 139 5.60 -18.39 -6.57
CA ASN A 139 6.16 -18.79 -5.28
C ASN A 139 6.96 -17.67 -4.63
N GLY A 140 6.41 -16.46 -4.66
CA GLY A 140 7.13 -15.31 -4.15
C GLY A 140 6.26 -14.09 -3.95
N PHE A 141 6.82 -12.94 -4.29
CA PHE A 141 6.17 -11.67 -4.07
C PHE A 141 5.91 -11.00 -5.42
N GLY A 142 4.68 -10.59 -5.66
CA GLY A 142 4.27 -10.06 -6.96
C GLY A 142 3.03 -9.17 -6.91
N ALA A 143 2.64 -8.73 -8.10
CA ALA A 143 1.35 -8.09 -8.33
C ALA A 143 0.60 -8.85 -9.42
N GLN A 144 -0.67 -9.15 -9.18
CA GLN A 144 -1.50 -9.91 -10.09
C GLN A 144 -2.82 -9.17 -10.30
N TYR A 145 -3.22 -9.06 -11.57
CA TYR A 145 -4.58 -8.68 -11.92
C TYR A 145 -5.41 -9.95 -12.00
N MET A 146 -6.52 -9.99 -11.27
CA MET A 146 -7.46 -11.11 -11.31
C MET A 146 -8.82 -10.65 -11.80
N VAL A 147 -9.46 -11.54 -12.55
CA VAL A 147 -10.83 -11.40 -13.03
C VAL A 147 -11.65 -12.52 -12.41
N PHE A 148 -12.63 -12.15 -11.60
CA PHE A 148 -13.61 -13.05 -11.03
C PHE A 148 -14.92 -12.95 -11.81
N VAL A 149 -15.44 -14.08 -12.25
CA VAL A 149 -16.75 -14.17 -12.88
C VAL A 149 -17.71 -14.75 -11.85
N GLY A 150 -18.60 -13.92 -11.33
CA GLY A 150 -19.62 -14.36 -10.37
C GLY A 150 -20.73 -15.18 -11.03
N GLU A 151 -21.54 -15.86 -10.21
CA GLU A 151 -22.64 -16.74 -10.66
C GLU A 151 -23.66 -16.07 -11.59
N LYS A 152 -23.81 -14.74 -11.49
CA LYS A 152 -24.72 -13.94 -12.33
C LYS A 152 -24.05 -13.38 -13.60
N ASN A 153 -22.88 -13.89 -13.98
CA ASN A 153 -21.97 -13.29 -14.97
C ASN A 153 -21.50 -11.87 -14.62
N ASP A 154 -21.62 -11.47 -13.34
CA ASP A 154 -21.04 -10.22 -12.87
C ASP A 154 -19.52 -10.38 -12.81
N THR A 155 -18.80 -9.60 -13.61
CA THR A 155 -17.33 -9.66 -13.64
C THR A 155 -16.77 -8.64 -12.64
N THR A 156 -16.09 -9.13 -11.61
CA THR A 156 -15.27 -8.28 -10.73
C THR A 156 -13.82 -8.40 -11.16
N SER A 157 -13.08 -7.31 -11.08
CA SER A 157 -11.63 -7.38 -11.21
C SER A 157 -10.97 -6.74 -10.01
N VAL A 158 -9.84 -7.32 -9.64
CA VAL A 158 -9.02 -6.87 -8.53
C VAL A 158 -7.57 -6.81 -8.96
N LEU A 159 -6.81 -5.96 -8.29
CA LEU A 159 -5.37 -5.93 -8.40
C LEU A 159 -4.77 -6.17 -7.02
N TYR A 160 -4.14 -7.32 -6.88
CA TYR A 160 -3.48 -7.75 -5.66
C TYR A 160 -1.98 -7.51 -5.73
N VAL A 161 -1.41 -7.14 -4.60
CA VAL A 161 0.02 -7.01 -4.35
C VAL A 161 0.31 -7.70 -3.03
N GLY A 162 1.13 -8.73 -3.05
CA GLY A 162 1.40 -9.53 -1.87
C GLY A 162 2.17 -10.79 -2.18
N ASN A 163 2.09 -11.73 -1.23
CA ASN A 163 2.79 -12.99 -1.30
C ASN A 163 1.95 -14.06 -2.01
N PHE A 164 2.64 -14.95 -2.71
CA PHE A 164 2.10 -16.04 -3.49
C PHE A 164 2.78 -17.34 -3.05
N ARG A 165 1.99 -18.41 -2.98
CA ARG A 165 2.46 -19.78 -2.86
C ARG A 165 1.64 -20.65 -3.79
N ASP A 166 2.32 -21.43 -4.62
CA ASP A 166 1.68 -22.31 -5.60
C ASP A 166 0.64 -21.59 -6.49
N GLN A 167 0.96 -20.36 -6.93
CA GLN A 167 0.11 -19.49 -7.75
C GLN A 167 -1.12 -18.88 -7.05
N SER A 168 -1.33 -19.18 -5.77
CA SER A 168 -2.43 -18.67 -4.94
C SER A 168 -1.94 -17.56 -4.01
N TRP A 169 -2.81 -16.59 -3.69
CA TRP A 169 -2.48 -15.55 -2.71
C TRP A 169 -2.35 -16.17 -1.33
N ASP A 170 -1.21 -15.96 -0.68
CA ASP A 170 -0.89 -16.63 0.58
C ASP A 170 -0.02 -15.74 1.47
N GLY A 171 -0.58 -15.32 2.60
CA GLY A 171 0.08 -14.44 3.56
C GLY A 171 -0.36 -12.98 3.41
N GLU A 172 0.46 -12.06 3.90
CA GLU A 172 0.12 -10.64 3.90
C GLU A 172 0.10 -10.06 2.47
N GLY A 173 -0.83 -9.12 2.24
CA GLY A 173 -0.94 -8.40 0.98
C GLY A 173 -1.94 -7.26 1.05
N GLY A 174 -2.22 -6.67 -0.11
CA GLY A 174 -3.34 -5.77 -0.28
C GLY A 174 -3.89 -5.83 -1.69
N GLU A 175 -5.17 -5.53 -1.81
CA GLU A 175 -5.87 -5.52 -3.09
C GLU A 175 -6.62 -4.21 -3.30
N TYR A 176 -6.80 -3.86 -4.58
CA TYR A 176 -7.72 -2.83 -5.03
C TYR A 176 -8.83 -3.46 -5.86
N SER A 177 -10.08 -3.28 -5.43
CA SER A 177 -11.26 -3.71 -6.19
C SER A 177 -11.67 -2.62 -7.18
N PHE A 178 -11.57 -2.90 -8.48
CA PHE A 178 -11.96 -1.91 -9.51
C PHE A 178 -13.47 -1.67 -9.55
N SER A 179 -14.27 -2.69 -9.23
CA SER A 179 -15.74 -2.57 -9.23
C SER A 179 -16.24 -1.75 -8.04
N ARG A 180 -15.61 -1.90 -6.88
CA ARG A 180 -15.99 -1.20 -5.64
C ARG A 180 -15.24 0.12 -5.43
N LYS A 181 -14.09 0.29 -6.09
CA LYS A 181 -13.13 1.38 -5.83
C LYS A 181 -12.67 1.41 -4.37
N GLU A 182 -12.38 0.23 -3.84
CA GLU A 182 -12.03 0.02 -2.45
C GLU A 182 -10.66 -0.65 -2.32
N TYR A 183 -9.96 -0.31 -1.23
CA TYR A 183 -8.68 -0.90 -0.84
C TYR A 183 -8.87 -1.84 0.33
N TYR A 184 -8.24 -3.00 0.24
CA TYR A 184 -8.22 -3.98 1.31
C TYR A 184 -6.77 -4.35 1.61
N VAL A 185 -6.43 -4.46 2.90
CA VAL A 185 -5.11 -4.88 3.37
C VAL A 185 -5.33 -5.90 4.46
N GLY A 186 -4.58 -7.00 4.42
CA GLY A 186 -4.73 -8.07 5.38
C GLY A 186 -3.88 -9.29 5.04
N THR A 187 -4.23 -10.42 5.67
CA THR A 187 -3.66 -11.73 5.39
C THR A 187 -4.63 -12.51 4.53
N TYR A 188 -4.13 -13.04 3.42
CA TYR A 188 -4.89 -13.77 2.41
C TYR A 188 -4.51 -15.24 2.45
N LYS A 189 -5.49 -16.08 2.14
CA LYS A 189 -5.29 -17.49 1.83
C LYS A 189 -6.38 -17.87 0.85
N MET A 190 -6.04 -17.90 -0.44
CA MET A 190 -6.96 -18.45 -1.43
C MET A 190 -6.80 -19.96 -1.43
N ASP A 191 -7.88 -20.67 -1.10
CA ASP A 191 -7.96 -22.11 -1.33
C ASP A 191 -8.15 -22.36 -2.83
N ASP A 192 -7.66 -23.48 -3.37
CA ASP A 192 -7.57 -23.78 -4.81
C ASP A 192 -8.94 -23.99 -5.53
N ASP A 193 -10.06 -23.76 -4.84
CA ASP A 193 -11.42 -24.12 -5.30
C ASP A 193 -12.16 -22.98 -6.07
N TRP A 194 -11.46 -22.11 -6.82
CA TRP A 194 -12.08 -21.01 -7.59
C TRP A 194 -12.24 -21.30 -9.09
#